data_AF-A0A4R5C6G0-F1
#
_entry.id   AF-A0A4R5C6G0-F1
#
_cell.length_a   1.000
_cell.length_b   1.000
_cell.length_c   1.000
_cell.angle_alpha   90.00
_cell.angle_beta   90.00
_cell.angle_gamma   90.00
#
_symmetry.space_group_name_H-M   'P 1'
#
loop_
_entity.id
_entity.type
_entity.pdbx_description
1 polymer ?
#
loop_
_entity_poly.entity_id
_entity_poly.type
_entity_poly.pdbx_seq_one_letter_code
_entity_poly.pdbx_strand_id
1 'polypeptide(L)'
;MDTLRRLWTGMVVDIAPGTQDLDLAAVATDAELVARLRMLRARAGKLSLRDLEFRARRAGLHLTRTTASKILNGDRAPTRDELIALVHACMVSAEDLGPWVAAWERIAGGGTHAMELNRLREQVRRRTLAQTRKDKAQLAAEVQILKEQADSLREQMIAAEQRLRSAKPKTRPSTRRALTAATLALVLLAGTTGSAVALPTFRSPLPPGCGGNIPGLNGCGGNLRGNIPDFAGEP
;
A
#
# COMPACT_ATOMS: atom_id res chain seq x y z
N MET A 1 27.97 -21.22 -9.72
CA MET A 1 27.29 -20.15 -10.49
C MET A 1 28.20 -19.48 -11.53
N ASP A 2 29.26 -20.14 -12.02
CA ASP A 2 30.26 -19.53 -12.94
C ASP A 2 30.28 -20.14 -14.36
N THR A 3 29.50 -21.18 -14.61
CA THR A 3 29.50 -21.89 -15.91
C THR A 3 28.71 -21.18 -17.01
N LEU A 4 27.74 -20.31 -16.66
CA LEU A 4 26.98 -19.53 -17.65
C LEU A 4 27.74 -18.33 -18.23
N ARG A 5 28.92 -17.98 -17.67
CA ARG A 5 29.71 -16.82 -18.12
C ARG A 5 30.68 -17.15 -19.27
N ARG A 6 31.03 -18.42 -19.50
CA ARG A 6 32.03 -18.83 -20.53
C ARG A 6 31.44 -19.24 -21.87
N LEU A 7 30.12 -19.41 -21.98
CA LEU A 7 29.47 -19.82 -23.24
C LEU A 7 29.11 -18.65 -24.18
N TRP A 8 29.40 -17.40 -23.80
CA TRP A 8 28.91 -16.23 -24.53
C TRP A 8 29.97 -15.48 -25.36
N THR A 9 31.19 -16.01 -25.46
CA THR A 9 32.30 -15.34 -26.16
C THR A 9 32.48 -15.82 -27.61
N GLY A 10 31.73 -16.84 -28.06
CA GLY A 10 31.89 -17.41 -29.41
C GLY A 10 30.59 -17.55 -30.22
N MET A 11 29.44 -17.13 -29.69
CA MET A 11 28.18 -17.22 -30.41
C MET A 11 27.97 -15.91 -31.17
N VAL A 12 27.97 -16.01 -32.51
CA VAL A 12 27.32 -15.03 -33.39
C VAL A 12 26.01 -14.66 -32.73
N VAL A 13 25.93 -13.44 -32.20
CA VAL A 13 24.78 -12.99 -31.44
C VAL A 13 23.63 -12.94 -32.43
N ASP A 14 22.68 -13.86 -32.30
CA ASP A 14 21.35 -13.69 -32.86
C ASP A 14 20.85 -12.33 -32.38
N ILE A 15 20.88 -11.35 -33.28
CA ILE A 15 20.24 -10.04 -33.14
C ILE A 15 18.85 -10.36 -32.59
N ALA A 16 18.47 -9.74 -31.46
CA ALA A 16 17.21 -10.06 -30.81
C ALA A 16 16.07 -10.07 -31.85
N PRO A 17 15.44 -11.23 -32.13
CA PRO A 17 14.50 -11.32 -33.23
C PRO A 17 13.28 -10.43 -32.97
N GLY A 18 12.99 -9.54 -33.91
CA GLY A 18 11.69 -8.90 -34.05
C GLY A 18 11.42 -7.74 -33.08
N THR A 19 12.22 -6.69 -33.09
CA THR A 19 11.75 -5.35 -32.66
C THR A 19 10.65 -4.79 -33.57
N GLN A 20 10.56 -5.29 -34.81
CA GLN A 20 9.59 -4.86 -35.82
C GLN A 20 8.12 -5.08 -35.40
N ASP A 21 7.84 -6.10 -34.57
CA ASP A 21 6.49 -6.38 -34.06
C ASP A 21 6.09 -5.50 -32.86
N LEU A 22 7.05 -4.79 -32.26
CA LEU A 22 6.74 -3.82 -31.23
C LEU A 22 6.29 -2.56 -31.96
N ASP A 23 4.98 -2.32 -31.97
CA ASP A 23 4.42 -1.07 -32.49
C ASP A 23 4.88 0.10 -31.59
N LEU A 24 6.08 0.60 -31.90
CA LEU A 24 6.72 1.74 -31.25
C LEU A 24 6.09 3.04 -31.76
N ALA A 25 5.54 3.04 -32.98
CA ALA A 25 4.86 4.18 -33.57
C ALA A 25 3.58 4.55 -32.81
N ALA A 26 2.85 3.59 -32.24
CA ALA A 26 1.67 3.89 -31.42
C ALA A 26 1.96 4.39 -30.00
N VAL A 27 3.22 4.33 -29.53
CA VAL A 27 3.56 4.73 -28.15
C VAL A 27 3.45 6.24 -27.98
N ALA A 28 2.56 6.68 -27.09
CA ALA A 28 2.28 8.08 -26.78
C ALA A 28 2.56 8.45 -25.31
N THR A 29 2.69 7.47 -24.41
CA THR A 29 2.89 7.70 -22.97
C THR A 29 4.12 6.98 -22.40
N ASP A 30 4.65 7.49 -21.28
CA ASP A 30 5.74 6.85 -20.54
C ASP A 30 5.39 5.40 -20.15
N ALA A 31 4.14 5.17 -19.74
CA ALA A 31 3.66 3.86 -19.31
C ALA A 31 3.69 2.83 -20.45
N GLU A 32 3.30 3.26 -21.66
CA GLU A 32 3.37 2.43 -22.86
C GLU A 32 4.82 2.13 -23.25
N LEU A 33 5.71 3.12 -23.20
CA LEU A 33 7.14 2.90 -23.47
C LEU A 33 7.74 1.88 -22.50
N VAL A 34 7.44 2.02 -21.19
CA VAL A 34 7.89 1.08 -20.18
C VAL A 34 7.31 -0.32 -20.42
N ALA A 35 6.05 -0.43 -20.85
CA ALA A 35 5.46 -1.72 -21.23
C ALA A 35 6.23 -2.37 -22.40
N ARG A 36 6.60 -1.60 -23.43
CA ARG A 36 7.43 -2.09 -24.54
C ARG A 36 8.82 -2.51 -24.08
N LEU A 37 9.47 -1.74 -23.19
CA LEU A 37 10.77 -2.13 -22.62
C LEU A 37 10.70 -3.43 -21.81
N ARG A 38 9.61 -3.65 -21.06
CA ARG A 38 9.38 -4.92 -20.36
C ARG A 38 9.20 -6.09 -21.33
N MET A 39 8.45 -5.88 -22.42
CA MET A 39 8.29 -6.88 -23.48
C MET A 39 9.64 -7.20 -24.14
N LEU A 40 10.42 -6.17 -24.47
CA LEU A 40 11.77 -6.34 -25.03
C LEU A 40 12.65 -7.16 -24.09
N ARG A 41 12.69 -6.81 -22.80
CA ARG A 41 13.44 -7.56 -21.78
C ARG A 41 12.98 -9.01 -21.66
N ALA A 42 11.67 -9.26 -21.77
CA ALA A 42 11.12 -10.61 -21.73
C ALA A 42 11.54 -11.42 -22.97
N ARG A 43 11.51 -10.83 -24.16
CA ARG A 43 11.98 -11.43 -25.43
C ARG A 43 13.48 -11.72 -25.40
N ALA A 44 14.27 -10.86 -24.78
CA ALA A 44 15.71 -11.05 -24.58
C ALA A 44 16.07 -12.08 -23.49
N GLY A 45 15.14 -12.95 -23.07
CA GLY A 45 15.39 -14.04 -22.12
C GLY A 45 15.19 -13.67 -20.65
N LYS A 46 14.36 -12.66 -20.34
CA LYS A 46 14.08 -12.20 -18.96
C LYS A 46 15.35 -11.83 -18.17
N LEU A 47 16.25 -11.09 -18.81
CA LEU A 47 17.51 -10.61 -18.23
C LEU A 47 17.34 -10.09 -16.79
N SER A 48 18.24 -10.47 -15.87
CA SER A 48 18.21 -9.89 -14.53
C SER A 48 18.65 -8.42 -14.59
N LEU A 49 18.28 -7.63 -13.58
CA LEU A 49 18.73 -6.23 -13.51
C LEU A 49 20.28 -6.12 -13.40
N ARG A 50 20.93 -7.16 -12.85
CA ARG A 50 22.39 -7.25 -12.78
C ARG A 50 22.99 -7.47 -14.17
N ASP A 51 22.35 -8.29 -15.01
CA ASP A 51 22.81 -8.53 -16.37
C ASP A 51 22.63 -7.30 -17.25
N LEU A 52 21.54 -6.55 -17.06
CA LEU A 52 21.31 -5.28 -17.77
C LEU A 52 22.42 -4.26 -17.46
N GLU A 53 22.72 -4.04 -16.18
CA GLU A 53 23.83 -3.15 -15.78
C GLU A 53 25.17 -3.64 -16.32
N PHE A 54 25.46 -4.94 -16.20
CA PHE A 54 26.71 -5.50 -16.69
C PHE A 54 26.89 -5.32 -18.20
N ARG A 55 25.84 -5.57 -18.99
CA ARG A 55 25.86 -5.42 -20.45
C ARG A 55 25.95 -3.97 -20.89
N ALA A 56 25.20 -3.07 -20.25
CA ALA A 56 25.31 -1.64 -20.51
C ALA A 56 26.74 -1.15 -20.24
N ARG A 57 27.31 -1.51 -19.08
CA ARG A 57 28.67 -1.14 -18.70
C ARG A 57 29.72 -1.68 -19.67
N ARG A 58 29.57 -2.94 -20.12
CA ARG A 58 30.48 -3.54 -21.11
C ARG A 58 30.43 -2.82 -22.46
N ALA A 59 29.29 -2.22 -22.80
CA ALA A 59 29.13 -1.37 -23.98
C ALA A 59 29.59 0.08 -23.77
N GLY A 60 30.18 0.42 -22.61
CA GLY A 60 30.58 1.79 -22.28
C GLY A 60 29.41 2.71 -21.90
N LEU A 61 28.21 2.16 -21.70
CA LEU A 61 27.01 2.91 -21.36
C LEU A 61 26.73 2.86 -19.86
N HIS A 62 26.24 3.97 -19.31
CA HIS A 62 25.98 4.08 -17.89
C HIS A 62 24.51 3.74 -17.55
N LEU A 63 24.30 2.55 -16.97
CA LEU A 63 22.99 2.14 -16.46
C LEU A 63 23.15 1.40 -15.13
N THR A 64 22.78 2.04 -14.02
CA THR A 64 22.82 1.39 -12.70
C THR A 64 21.64 0.43 -12.53
N ARG A 65 21.81 -0.65 -11.75
CA ARG A 65 20.71 -1.56 -11.38
C ARG A 65 19.49 -0.85 -10.81
N THR A 66 19.70 0.14 -9.94
CA THR A 66 18.61 0.91 -9.31
C THR A 66 17.86 1.76 -10.34
N THR A 67 18.58 2.37 -11.27
CA THR A 67 17.99 3.14 -12.37
C THR A 67 17.16 2.23 -13.28
N ALA A 68 17.71 1.10 -13.72
CA ALA A 68 16.99 0.13 -14.54
C ALA A 68 15.72 -0.38 -13.84
N SER A 69 15.80 -0.64 -12.53
CA SER A 69 14.64 -1.02 -11.72
C SER A 69 13.55 0.05 -11.74
N LYS A 70 13.90 1.33 -11.47
CA LYS A 70 12.95 2.45 -11.44
C LYS A 70 12.27 2.68 -12.79
N ILE A 71 13.05 2.64 -13.88
CA ILE A 71 12.53 2.78 -15.25
C ILE A 71 11.57 1.63 -15.54
N LEU A 72 12.00 0.40 -15.32
CA LEU A 72 11.18 -0.78 -15.60
C LEU A 72 9.97 -0.91 -14.69
N ASN A 73 9.95 -0.27 -13.52
CA ASN A 73 8.75 -0.20 -12.67
C ASN A 73 7.78 0.91 -13.11
N GLY A 74 8.23 1.85 -13.92
CA GLY A 74 7.46 3.06 -14.27
C GLY A 74 7.53 4.15 -13.19
N ASP A 75 8.45 4.03 -12.23
CA ASP A 75 8.66 5.02 -11.17
C ASP A 75 9.29 6.31 -11.71
N ARG A 76 9.97 6.23 -12.86
CA ARG A 76 10.67 7.34 -13.53
C ARG A 76 10.75 7.11 -15.03
N ALA A 77 10.61 8.19 -15.82
CA ALA A 77 10.88 8.18 -17.25
C ALA A 77 12.39 8.08 -17.54
N PRO A 78 12.83 7.24 -18.49
CA PRO A 78 14.24 7.14 -18.86
C PRO A 78 14.74 8.45 -19.48
N THR A 79 16.01 8.78 -19.27
CA THR A 79 16.71 9.73 -20.15
C THR A 79 17.07 9.04 -21.47
N ARG A 80 17.43 9.83 -22.49
CA ARG A 80 17.83 9.29 -23.81
C ARG A 80 18.97 8.27 -23.68
N ASP A 81 19.99 8.58 -22.89
CA ASP A 81 21.16 7.72 -22.72
C ASP A 81 20.82 6.44 -21.93
N GLU A 82 19.97 6.54 -20.91
CA GLU A 82 19.51 5.38 -20.14
C GLU A 82 18.62 4.45 -21.00
N LEU A 83 17.80 5.01 -21.88
CA LEU A 83 17.01 4.24 -22.84
C LEU A 83 17.93 3.46 -23.79
N ILE A 84 18.90 4.15 -24.41
CA ILE A 84 19.87 3.54 -25.32
C ILE A 84 20.63 2.42 -24.59
N ALA A 85 21.09 2.68 -23.37
CA ALA A 85 21.78 1.69 -22.55
C ALA A 85 20.93 0.45 -22.27
N LEU A 86 19.63 0.63 -21.99
CA LEU A 86 18.73 -0.48 -21.65
C LEU A 86 18.37 -1.30 -22.90
N VAL A 87 18.08 -0.64 -24.02
CA VAL A 87 17.77 -1.29 -25.30
C VAL A 87 18.99 -2.03 -25.85
N HIS A 88 20.17 -1.42 -25.78
CA HIS A 88 21.43 -2.07 -26.15
C HIS A 88 21.76 -3.27 -25.23
N ALA A 89 21.51 -3.17 -23.92
CA ALA A 89 21.69 -4.30 -22.99
C ALA A 89 20.76 -5.50 -23.32
N CYS A 90 19.63 -5.24 -23.97
CA CYS A 90 18.73 -6.25 -24.53
C CYS A 90 19.15 -6.80 -25.90
N MET A 91 20.35 -6.46 -26.39
CA MET A 91 20.93 -6.94 -27.66
C MET A 91 20.19 -6.46 -28.91
N VAL A 92 19.55 -5.29 -28.84
CA VAL A 92 19.00 -4.61 -30.01
C VAL A 92 20.13 -3.93 -30.77
N SER A 93 20.12 -4.08 -32.09
CA SER A 93 21.13 -3.51 -32.99
C SER A 93 21.09 -1.99 -32.99
N ALA A 94 22.18 -1.34 -33.41
CA ALA A 94 22.20 0.12 -33.54
C ALA A 94 21.21 0.65 -34.59
N GLU A 95 20.92 -0.16 -35.61
CA GLU A 95 19.94 0.17 -36.67
C GLU A 95 18.51 0.18 -36.12
N ASP A 96 18.21 -0.75 -35.21
CA ASP A 96 16.91 -0.86 -34.55
C ASP A 96 16.72 0.15 -33.40
N LEU A 97 17.76 0.90 -32.99
CA LEU A 97 17.65 1.92 -31.94
C LEU A 97 16.81 3.13 -32.37
N GLY A 98 16.81 3.46 -33.66
CA GLY A 98 16.13 4.66 -34.19
C GLY A 98 14.66 4.76 -33.78
N PRO A 99 13.83 3.73 -34.03
CA PRO A 99 12.43 3.71 -33.61
C PRO A 99 12.21 3.88 -32.10
N TRP A 100 13.10 3.32 -31.26
CA TRP A 100 13.02 3.47 -29.80
C TRP A 100 13.28 4.91 -29.37
N VAL A 101 14.32 5.52 -29.94
CA VAL A 101 14.65 6.93 -29.67
C VAL A 101 13.53 7.84 -30.17
N ALA A 102 12.97 7.60 -31.36
CA ALA A 102 11.86 8.39 -31.90
C ALA A 102 10.58 8.28 -31.06
N ALA A 103 10.28 7.08 -30.53
CA ALA A 103 9.18 6.91 -29.56
C ALA A 103 9.44 7.70 -28.28
N TRP A 104 10.67 7.64 -27.75
CA TRP A 104 11.05 8.42 -26.58
C TRP A 104 11.02 9.92 -26.83
N GLU A 105 11.45 10.44 -27.98
CA GLU A 105 11.43 11.87 -28.28
C GLU A 105 10.00 12.43 -28.34
N ARG A 106 9.05 11.68 -28.92
CA ARG A 106 7.64 12.05 -28.91
C ARG A 106 7.08 12.13 -27.50
N ILE A 107 7.42 11.16 -26.65
CA ILE A 107 7.00 11.18 -25.26
C ILE A 107 7.74 12.27 -24.51
N ALA A 108 9.04 12.46 -24.66
CA ALA A 108 9.80 13.48 -23.94
C ALA A 108 9.29 14.90 -24.26
N GLY A 109 8.84 15.13 -25.50
CA GLY A 109 8.14 16.36 -25.89
C GLY A 109 6.78 16.59 -25.21
N GLY A 110 6.08 15.53 -24.79
CA GLY A 110 4.78 15.58 -24.09
C GLY A 110 4.79 15.04 -22.64
N GLY A 111 5.92 14.54 -22.16
CA GLY A 111 6.07 13.61 -21.03
C GLY A 111 6.46 14.30 -19.74
N THR A 112 6.83 15.58 -19.82
CA THR A 112 6.80 16.51 -18.68
C THR A 112 5.46 16.44 -17.95
N HIS A 113 4.34 16.26 -18.65
CA HIS A 113 3.03 16.14 -18.04
C HIS A 113 2.82 14.81 -17.26
N ALA A 114 3.25 13.69 -17.82
CA ALA A 114 3.15 12.38 -17.15
C ALA A 114 4.06 12.29 -15.91
N MET A 115 5.27 12.86 -16.00
CA MET A 115 6.19 12.97 -14.88
C MET A 115 5.63 13.88 -13.77
N GLU A 116 5.01 15.00 -14.14
CA GLU A 116 4.36 15.89 -13.19
C GLU A 116 3.17 15.20 -12.49
N LEU A 117 2.34 14.45 -13.22
CA LEU A 117 1.26 13.66 -12.62
C LEU A 117 1.79 12.60 -11.64
N ASN A 118 2.88 11.90 -11.96
CA ASN A 118 3.49 10.93 -11.04
C ASN A 118 4.10 11.63 -9.81
N ARG A 119 4.72 12.80 -9.98
CA ARG A 119 5.22 13.63 -8.88
C ARG A 119 4.09 14.07 -7.95
N LEU A 120 2.96 14.50 -8.51
CA LEU A 120 1.77 14.89 -7.76
C LEU A 120 1.17 13.70 -7.02
N ARG A 121 1.06 12.52 -7.66
CA ARG A 121 0.60 11.27 -7.02
C ARG A 121 1.47 10.89 -5.83
N GLU A 122 2.79 10.95 -5.97
CA GLU A 122 3.72 10.64 -4.88
C GLU A 122 3.66 11.69 -3.77
N GLN A 123 3.48 12.98 -4.09
CA GLN A 123 3.22 14.01 -3.07
C GLN A 123 1.95 13.73 -2.28
N VAL A 124 0.86 13.37 -2.96
CA VAL A 124 -0.41 12.99 -2.31
C VAL A 124 -0.19 11.80 -1.38
N ARG A 125 0.45 10.73 -1.87
CA ARG A 125 0.77 9.54 -1.06
C ARG A 125 1.58 9.90 0.19
N ARG A 126 2.61 10.74 0.07
CA ARG A 126 3.43 11.20 1.20
C ARG A 126 2.63 11.98 2.22
N ARG A 127 1.76 12.90 1.76
CA ARG A 127 0.87 13.66 2.64
C ARG A 127 -0.09 12.74 3.39
N THR A 128 -0.71 11.79 2.70
CA THR A 128 -1.60 10.81 3.32
C THR A 128 -0.88 10.00 4.39
N LEU A 129 0.31 9.46 4.09
CA LEU A 129 1.09 8.70 5.07
C LEU A 129 1.53 9.54 6.28
N ALA A 130 1.92 10.79 6.04
CA ALA A 130 2.27 11.71 7.12
C ALA A 130 1.05 12.02 8.00
N GLN A 131 -0.13 12.19 7.40
CA GLN A 131 -1.37 12.40 8.12
C GLN A 131 -1.75 11.18 8.96
N THR A 132 -1.75 9.98 8.37
CA THR A 132 -2.04 8.74 9.12
C THR A 132 -1.08 8.53 10.30
N ARG A 133 0.19 8.92 10.17
CA ARG A 133 1.15 8.88 11.29
C ARG A 133 0.79 9.85 12.40
N LYS A 134 0.38 11.07 12.06
CA LYS A 134 -0.10 12.06 13.03
C LYS A 134 -1.37 11.57 13.73
N ASP A 135 -2.35 11.10 12.96
CA ASP A 135 -3.62 10.59 13.48
C ASP A 135 -3.38 9.39 14.42
N LYS A 136 -2.50 8.46 14.04
CA LYS A 136 -2.12 7.32 14.89
C LYS A 136 -1.43 7.77 16.18
N ALA A 137 -0.55 8.77 16.12
CA ALA A 137 0.12 9.31 17.30
C ALA A 137 -0.86 10.02 18.24
N GLN A 138 -1.83 10.75 17.68
CA GLN A 138 -2.89 11.40 18.43
C GLN A 138 -3.77 10.36 19.14
N LEU A 139 -4.21 9.33 18.41
CA LEU A 139 -5.00 8.24 19.00
C LEU A 139 -4.23 7.53 20.12
N ALA A 140 -2.92 7.32 19.95
CA ALA A 140 -2.08 6.72 20.98
C ALA A 140 -1.99 7.61 22.24
N ALA A 141 -1.91 8.93 22.08
CA ALA A 141 -1.91 9.86 23.20
C ALA A 141 -3.27 9.89 23.92
N GLU A 142 -4.38 9.88 23.18
CA GLU A 142 -5.73 9.80 23.76
C GLU A 142 -5.93 8.51 24.56
N VAL A 143 -5.48 7.36 24.03
CA VAL A 143 -5.53 6.08 24.74
C VAL A 143 -4.72 6.12 26.04
N GLN A 144 -3.56 6.78 26.05
CA GLN A 144 -2.74 6.91 27.24
C GLN A 144 -3.43 7.77 28.32
N ILE A 145 -4.02 8.90 27.93
CA ILE A 145 -4.79 9.76 28.86
C ILE A 145 -5.97 8.99 29.47
N LEU A 146 -6.73 8.25 28.65
CA LEU A 146 -7.85 7.44 29.14
C LEU A 146 -7.39 6.34 30.11
N LYS A 147 -6.22 5.76 29.87
CA LYS A 147 -5.64 4.76 30.77
C LYS A 147 -5.30 5.37 32.14
N GLU A 148 -4.67 6.54 32.15
CA GLU A 148 -4.34 7.26 33.39
C GLU A 148 -5.61 7.67 34.16
N GLN A 149 -6.66 8.10 33.46
CA GLN A 149 -7.96 8.38 34.08
C GLN A 149 -8.58 7.13 34.71
N ALA A 150 -8.54 5.99 34.01
CA ALA A 150 -9.06 4.73 34.52
C ALA A 150 -8.28 4.25 35.76
N ASP A 151 -6.96 4.38 35.76
CA ASP A 151 -6.12 4.03 36.90
C ASP A 151 -6.36 4.96 38.10
N SER A 152 -6.54 6.28 37.88
CA SER A 152 -6.94 7.21 38.93
C SER A 152 -8.32 6.88 39.52
N LEU A 153 -9.31 6.54 38.68
CA LEU A 153 -10.63 6.12 39.16
C LEU A 153 -10.56 4.84 39.98
N ARG A 154 -9.73 3.87 39.58
CA ARG A 154 -9.50 2.64 40.36
C ARG A 154 -8.91 2.96 41.74
N GLU A 155 -7.92 3.84 41.82
CA GLU A 155 -7.34 4.27 43.10
C GLU A 155 -8.36 4.99 44.00
N GLN A 156 -9.19 5.87 43.42
CA GLN A 156 -10.27 6.54 44.14
C GLN A 156 -11.30 5.54 44.69
N MET A 157 -11.67 4.53 43.91
CA MET A 157 -12.58 3.46 44.36
C MET A 157 -11.98 2.65 45.51
N ILE A 158 -10.70 2.26 45.42
CA ILE A 158 -10.01 1.53 46.49
C ILE A 158 -9.97 2.37 47.77
N ALA A 159 -9.62 3.66 47.66
CA ALA A 159 -9.59 4.58 48.81
C ALA A 159 -10.98 4.78 49.43
N ALA A 160 -12.03 4.90 48.61
CA ALA A 160 -13.41 4.99 49.08
C ALA A 160 -13.83 3.72 49.83
N GLU A 161 -13.47 2.54 49.32
CA GLU A 161 -13.72 1.27 49.99
C GLU A 161 -13.00 1.17 51.34
N GLN A 162 -11.72 1.57 51.39
CA GLN A 162 -10.95 1.60 52.65
C GLN A 162 -11.54 2.58 53.67
N ARG A 163 -12.07 3.74 53.23
CA ARG A 163 -12.80 4.68 54.10
C ARG A 163 -14.07 4.05 54.67
N LEU A 164 -14.84 3.34 53.84
CA LEU A 164 -16.03 2.62 54.30
C LEU A 164 -15.68 1.52 55.30
N ARG A 165 -14.60 0.76 55.07
CA ARG A 165 -14.13 -0.29 55.99
C ARG A 165 -13.60 0.24 57.32
N SER A 166 -12.92 1.39 57.32
CA SER A 166 -12.35 2.01 58.52
C SER A 166 -13.35 2.83 59.34
N ALA A 167 -14.49 3.21 58.76
CA ALA A 167 -15.61 3.80 59.48
C ALA A 167 -16.23 2.79 60.46
N LYS A 168 -15.60 2.66 61.63
CA LYS A 168 -16.06 1.84 62.75
C LYS A 168 -17.49 2.29 63.09
N PRO A 169 -18.49 1.38 63.16
CA PRO A 169 -19.86 1.76 63.43
C PRO A 169 -19.95 2.42 64.81
N LYS A 170 -20.02 3.75 64.83
CA LYS A 170 -20.10 4.56 66.04
C LYS A 170 -21.54 4.43 66.54
N THR A 171 -21.74 3.50 67.48
CA THR A 171 -22.91 3.33 68.35
C THR A 171 -24.28 3.22 67.66
N ARG A 172 -24.95 2.07 67.83
CA ARG A 172 -26.38 1.90 67.51
C ARG A 172 -27.22 3.03 68.13
N PRO A 173 -27.87 3.93 67.36
CA PRO A 173 -28.97 4.71 67.93
C PRO A 173 -30.11 3.73 68.26
N SER A 174 -30.68 3.88 69.45
CA SER A 174 -31.79 3.05 69.91
C SER A 174 -32.95 3.09 68.89
N THR A 175 -33.35 1.89 68.49
CA THR A 175 -34.05 1.53 67.25
C THR A 175 -35.55 1.84 67.22
N ARG A 176 -36.04 2.99 67.74
CA ARG A 176 -37.50 3.22 67.75
C ARG A 176 -38.06 4.50 67.13
N ARG A 177 -37.27 5.46 66.64
CA ARG A 177 -37.84 6.69 66.03
C ARG A 177 -37.34 7.08 64.62
N ALA A 178 -36.34 6.42 64.05
CA ALA A 178 -35.72 6.84 62.78
C ALA A 178 -36.25 6.16 61.50
N LEU A 179 -37.04 5.08 61.63
CA LEU A 179 -37.53 4.28 60.49
C LEU A 179 -38.58 4.97 59.60
N THR A 180 -39.17 6.08 60.05
CA THR A 180 -40.16 6.83 59.27
C THR A 180 -39.57 7.92 58.38
N ALA A 181 -38.37 8.45 58.68
CA ALA A 181 -37.77 9.53 57.90
C ALA A 181 -36.99 9.02 56.67
N ALA A 182 -36.30 7.88 56.79
CA ALA A 182 -35.46 7.35 55.69
C ALA A 182 -36.27 6.84 54.50
N THR A 183 -37.46 6.30 54.73
CA THR A 183 -38.36 5.81 53.67
C THR A 183 -38.94 6.95 52.83
N LEU A 184 -39.10 8.14 53.42
CA LEU A 184 -39.65 9.31 52.73
C LEU A 184 -38.61 9.98 51.79
N ALA A 185 -37.33 9.94 52.15
CA ALA A 185 -36.26 10.51 51.33
C ALA A 185 -35.95 9.67 50.07
N LEU A 186 -36.08 8.35 50.14
CA LEU A 186 -35.87 7.45 48.99
C LEU A 186 -36.97 7.55 47.93
N VAL A 187 -38.21 7.90 48.32
CA VAL A 187 -39.32 8.12 47.38
C VAL A 187 -39.16 9.44 46.61
N LEU A 188 -38.53 10.46 47.20
CA LEU A 188 -38.34 11.77 46.55
C LEU A 188 -37.17 11.80 45.55
N LEU A 189 -36.12 10.98 45.73
CA LEU A 189 -34.97 10.92 44.82
C LEU A 189 -35.19 10.06 43.57
N ALA A 190 -36.22 9.21 43.55
CA ALA A 190 -36.57 8.40 42.39
C ALA A 190 -37.46 9.14 41.35
N GLY A 191 -37.83 10.40 41.62
CA GLY A 191 -38.87 11.12 40.86
C GLY A 191 -38.42 11.98 39.68
N THR A 192 -37.13 12.30 39.49
CA THR A 192 -36.77 13.39 38.55
C THR A 192 -35.52 13.13 37.71
N THR A 193 -35.58 12.17 36.78
CA THR A 193 -34.89 12.33 35.48
C THR A 193 -35.61 11.50 34.42
N GLY A 194 -36.82 11.94 34.05
CA GLY A 194 -37.32 11.73 32.70
C GLY A 194 -36.52 12.60 31.76
N SER A 195 -35.35 12.12 31.32
CA SER A 195 -34.62 12.73 30.21
C SER A 195 -34.68 11.76 29.05
N ALA A 196 -35.57 12.07 28.10
CA ALA A 196 -35.71 11.35 26.86
C ALA A 196 -34.37 11.40 26.11
N VAL A 197 -33.67 10.27 26.11
CA VAL A 197 -32.50 10.06 25.25
C VAL A 197 -33.03 10.00 23.82
N ALA A 198 -32.98 11.13 23.13
CA ALA A 198 -33.12 11.20 21.69
C ALA A 198 -31.99 10.35 21.08
N LEU A 199 -32.37 9.18 20.57
CA LEU A 199 -31.48 8.32 19.80
C LEU A 199 -30.92 9.13 18.62
N PRO A 200 -29.60 9.17 18.41
CA PRO A 200 -29.05 9.75 17.20
C PRO A 200 -29.54 8.91 16.02
N THR A 201 -30.38 9.51 15.18
CA THR A 201 -30.82 8.92 13.92
C THR A 201 -29.62 8.89 12.99
N PHE A 202 -28.91 7.76 12.97
CA PHE A 202 -27.79 7.53 12.08
C PHE A 202 -28.33 7.39 10.65
N ARG A 203 -28.47 8.54 9.98
CA ARG A 203 -28.87 8.63 8.57
C ARG A 203 -27.62 8.42 7.73
N SER A 204 -27.34 7.16 7.38
CA SER A 204 -26.29 6.81 6.43
C SER A 204 -26.53 7.55 5.09
N PRO A 205 -25.53 8.25 4.53
CA PRO A 205 -25.62 8.76 3.18
C PRO A 205 -25.53 7.57 2.21
N LEU A 206 -26.67 7.20 1.63
CA LEU A 206 -26.72 6.34 0.46
C LEU A 206 -26.00 7.07 -0.70
N PRO A 207 -25.05 6.43 -1.39
CA PRO A 207 -24.50 6.98 -2.63
C PRO A 207 -25.60 6.99 -3.72
N PRO A 208 -25.63 8.02 -4.58
CA PRO A 208 -26.56 8.06 -5.71
C PRO A 208 -26.30 6.89 -6.66
N GLY A 209 -27.38 6.29 -7.12
CA GLY A 209 -27.40 5.00 -7.81
C GLY A 209 -26.59 4.95 -9.09
N CYS A 210 -25.82 3.88 -9.22
CA CYS A 210 -25.42 3.32 -10.50
C CYS A 210 -26.52 2.34 -10.95
N GLY A 211 -27.59 2.89 -11.52
CA GLY A 211 -28.53 2.11 -12.33
C GLY A 211 -27.88 1.78 -13.68
N GLY A 212 -27.17 0.66 -13.73
CA GLY A 212 -26.53 0.16 -14.95
C GLY A 212 -26.79 -1.33 -15.09
N ASN A 213 -27.80 -1.66 -15.90
CA ASN A 213 -28.18 -3.01 -16.29
C ASN A 213 -27.03 -3.67 -17.07
N ILE A 214 -26.36 -4.68 -16.51
CA ILE A 214 -25.40 -5.52 -17.24
C ILE A 214 -25.94 -6.96 -17.29
N PRO A 215 -26.57 -7.36 -18.41
CA PRO A 215 -26.84 -8.77 -18.67
C PRO A 215 -25.62 -9.44 -19.29
N GLY A 216 -25.14 -10.51 -18.66
CA GLY A 216 -24.32 -11.53 -19.33
C GLY A 216 -22.92 -11.74 -18.77
N LEU A 217 -22.81 -12.52 -17.70
CA LEU A 217 -21.63 -13.36 -17.45
C LEU A 217 -22.07 -14.69 -16.83
N ASN A 218 -22.41 -15.62 -17.72
CA ASN A 218 -22.33 -17.05 -17.43
C ASN A 218 -20.86 -17.48 -17.53
N GLY A 219 -20.41 -18.27 -16.55
CA GLY A 219 -19.23 -19.12 -16.70
C GLY A 219 -18.00 -18.68 -15.91
N CYS A 220 -17.73 -19.41 -14.83
CA CYS A 220 -16.46 -20.11 -14.59
C CYS A 220 -16.43 -20.60 -13.13
N GLY A 221 -17.02 -21.78 -12.92
CA GLY A 221 -16.67 -22.61 -11.77
C GLY A 221 -15.28 -23.21 -11.99
N GLY A 222 -14.33 -22.85 -11.14
CA GLY A 222 -12.96 -23.35 -11.17
C GLY A 222 -12.56 -23.83 -9.79
N ASN A 223 -12.63 -25.15 -9.62
CA ASN A 223 -12.20 -25.93 -8.46
C ASN A 223 -10.73 -25.61 -8.08
N LEU A 224 -10.48 -25.18 -6.84
CA LEU A 224 -9.16 -25.19 -6.23
C LEU A 224 -9.18 -26.16 -5.03
N ARG A 225 -9.14 -27.46 -5.32
CA ARG A 225 -8.67 -28.46 -4.37
C ARG A 225 -7.15 -28.45 -4.40
N GLY A 226 -6.56 -28.23 -3.23
CA GLY A 226 -5.12 -28.23 -3.02
C GLY A 226 -4.48 -29.58 -3.34
N ASN A 227 -3.27 -29.50 -3.87
CA ASN A 227 -2.35 -30.62 -3.92
C ASN A 227 -1.05 -30.16 -3.24
N ILE A 228 -0.80 -30.69 -2.05
CA ILE A 228 0.44 -30.52 -1.27
C ILE A 228 1.29 -31.75 -1.61
N PRO A 229 2.51 -31.61 -2.16
CA PRO A 229 3.41 -32.75 -2.26
C PRO A 229 4.11 -33.01 -0.92
N ASP A 230 3.92 -34.25 -0.44
CA ASP A 230 4.69 -34.92 0.61
C ASP A 230 6.19 -34.95 0.27
N PHE A 231 7.02 -34.53 1.23
CA PHE A 231 8.45 -34.78 1.25
C PHE A 231 8.73 -35.86 2.33
N ALA A 232 8.71 -37.12 1.91
CA ALA A 232 9.49 -38.19 2.54
C ALA A 232 10.76 -38.35 1.68
N GLY A 233 11.99 -38.37 2.17
CA GLY A 233 12.44 -38.80 3.49
C GLY A 233 12.81 -40.27 3.45
N GLU A 234 13.90 -40.61 2.77
CA GLU A 234 14.57 -41.92 2.92
C GLU A 234 16.11 -41.73 2.98
N PRO A 235 16.80 -42.62 3.73
CA PRO A 235 18.18 -42.44 4.23
C PRO A 235 19.30 -42.66 3.22
#